data_AF-A0A956ZC48-F1
#
_entry.id   AF-A0A956ZC48-F1
#
_cell.length_a   1.000
_cell.length_b   1.000
_cell.length_c   1.000
_cell.angle_alpha   90.00
_cell.angle_beta   90.00
_cell.angle_gamma   90.00
#
_symmetry.space_group_name_H-M   'P 1'
#
loop_
_entity.id
_entity.type
_entity.pdbx_description
1 polymer ?
#
loop_
_entity_poly.entity_id
_entity_poly.type
_entity_poly.pdbx_seq_one_letter_code
_entity_poly.pdbx_strand_id
1 'polypeptide(L)'
;MYYSDYTLSKLFYETQILTSALRLSRVENDIEGAMLSYKELARLYPDLTPNTKDAEKEPKDYYQVVAVDPDSNRGRVRERYHRKIRSFLNENADFDREDFLDVLNAGIILSSQRLRLSHDLHMTGHWIKRRSAEQFSKLNRTRRSAKPENDEALLIDLLLDTEVIEKKEAAALRSQLSLFTGCTIQELILFSGYLSRRDLGFFERGILHIKEELTTREQFCKSYQAKLQIEAQSQAL
;
A
#
# COMPACT_ATOMS: atom_id res chain seq x y z
N MET A 1 -8.79 18.76 -18.17
CA MET A 1 -7.99 18.02 -19.17
C MET A 1 -8.55 16.60 -19.20
N TYR A 2 -9.39 16.29 -20.19
CA TYR A 2 -10.06 14.98 -20.30
C TYR A 2 -9.01 13.95 -20.76
N TYR A 3 -8.56 13.08 -19.87
CA TYR A 3 -7.87 11.85 -20.27
C TYR A 3 -8.92 10.96 -20.94
N SER A 4 -8.73 10.65 -22.22
CA SER A 4 -9.68 9.78 -22.94
C SER A 4 -9.64 8.36 -22.35
N ASP A 5 -10.81 7.74 -22.21
CA ASP A 5 -11.01 6.37 -21.67
C ASP A 5 -10.12 5.30 -22.33
N TYR A 6 -9.67 5.57 -23.56
CA TYR A 6 -8.73 4.75 -24.31
C TYR A 6 -7.35 4.63 -23.64
N THR A 7 -6.85 5.72 -23.08
CA THR A 7 -5.52 5.79 -22.45
C THR A 7 -5.48 5.00 -21.14
N LEU A 8 -6.56 5.09 -20.35
CA LEU A 8 -6.76 4.33 -19.12
C LEU A 8 -6.90 2.83 -19.41
N SER A 9 -7.65 2.47 -20.46
CA SER A 9 -7.82 1.08 -20.87
C SER A 9 -6.51 0.45 -21.35
N LYS A 10 -5.70 1.18 -22.13
CA LYS A 10 -4.39 0.69 -22.60
C LYS A 10 -3.43 0.42 -21.45
N LEU A 11 -3.30 1.38 -20.52
CA LEU A 11 -2.40 1.25 -19.37
C LEU A 11 -2.81 0.06 -18.47
N PHE A 12 -4.11 -0.16 -18.30
CA PHE A 12 -4.63 -1.29 -17.54
C PHE A 12 -4.21 -2.65 -18.16
N TYR A 13 -4.39 -2.83 -19.48
CA TYR A 13 -3.99 -4.06 -20.16
C TYR A 13 -2.48 -4.26 -20.18
N GLU A 14 -1.72 -3.20 -20.43
CA GLU A 14 -0.25 -3.22 -20.41
C GLU A 14 0.27 -3.67 -19.03
N THR A 15 -0.33 -3.15 -17.95
CA THR A 15 0.00 -3.55 -16.58
C THR A 15 -0.32 -5.01 -16.32
N GLN A 16 -1.47 -5.50 -16.78
CA GLN A 16 -1.83 -6.92 -16.63
C GLN A 16 -0.85 -7.84 -17.35
N ILE A 17 -0.54 -7.53 -18.62
CA ILE A 17 0.40 -8.32 -19.44
C ILE A 17 1.77 -8.36 -18.76
N LEU A 18 2.30 -7.21 -18.35
CA LEU A 18 3.61 -7.13 -17.71
C LEU A 18 3.63 -7.85 -16.36
N THR A 19 2.55 -7.77 -15.57
CA THR A 19 2.46 -8.48 -14.29
C THR A 19 2.42 -10.00 -14.49
N SER A 20 1.66 -10.49 -15.47
CA SER A 20 1.64 -11.90 -15.83
C SER A 20 3.00 -12.38 -16.34
N ALA A 21 3.65 -11.60 -17.21
CA ALA A 21 5.00 -11.91 -17.69
C ALA A 21 6.02 -11.97 -16.54
N LEU A 22 5.98 -11.01 -15.61
CA LEU A 22 6.82 -10.99 -14.41
C LEU A 22 6.69 -12.28 -13.58
N ARG A 23 5.45 -12.73 -13.34
CA ARG A 23 5.17 -13.95 -12.56
C ARG A 23 5.59 -15.20 -13.31
N LEU A 24 5.28 -15.31 -14.59
CA LEU A 24 5.67 -16.45 -15.43
C LEU A 24 7.19 -16.58 -15.50
N SER A 25 7.91 -15.49 -15.76
CA SER A 25 9.38 -15.50 -15.78
C SER A 25 9.99 -15.94 -14.45
N ARG A 26 9.35 -15.64 -13.30
CA ARG A 26 9.79 -16.18 -12.00
C ARG A 26 9.60 -17.68 -11.88
N VAL A 27 8.46 -18.20 -12.36
CA VAL A 27 8.15 -19.65 -12.36
C VAL A 27 9.13 -20.40 -13.28
N GLU A 28 9.36 -19.88 -14.47
CA GLU A 28 10.26 -20.44 -15.49
C GLU A 28 11.76 -20.20 -15.21
N ASN A 29 12.08 -19.48 -14.13
CA ASN A 29 13.44 -19.04 -13.79
C ASN A 29 14.14 -18.18 -14.87
N ASP A 30 13.38 -17.49 -15.72
CA ASP A 30 13.85 -16.55 -16.71
C ASP A 30 14.17 -15.18 -16.08
N ILE A 31 15.44 -14.96 -15.74
CA ILE A 31 15.91 -13.72 -15.10
C ILE A 31 15.76 -12.52 -16.05
N GLU A 32 16.02 -12.70 -17.34
CA GLU A 32 16.02 -11.61 -18.31
C GLU A 32 14.60 -11.09 -18.58
N GLY A 33 13.64 -11.99 -18.79
CA GLY A 33 12.23 -11.63 -18.93
C GLY A 33 11.64 -11.02 -17.66
N ALA A 34 12.04 -11.52 -16.48
CA ALA A 34 11.65 -10.93 -15.21
C ALA A 34 12.22 -9.52 -15.04
N MET A 35 13.48 -9.29 -15.44
CA MET A 35 14.11 -7.97 -15.40
C MET A 35 13.45 -6.97 -16.34
N LEU A 36 13.11 -7.38 -17.57
CA LEU A 36 12.40 -6.55 -18.54
C LEU A 36 11.04 -6.13 -18.00
N SER A 37 10.25 -7.11 -17.53
CA SER A 37 8.92 -6.86 -16.96
C SER A 37 9.00 -5.99 -15.71
N TYR A 38 9.97 -6.26 -14.83
CA TYR A 38 10.22 -5.44 -13.64
C TYR A 38 10.56 -4.00 -14.02
N LYS A 39 11.45 -3.79 -15.00
CA LYS A 39 11.89 -2.44 -15.41
C LYS A 39 10.73 -1.63 -15.99
N GLU A 40 9.90 -2.23 -16.84
CA GLU A 40 8.74 -1.54 -17.41
C GLU A 40 7.67 -1.28 -16.36
N LEU A 41 7.36 -2.24 -15.48
CA LEU A 41 6.44 -2.03 -14.36
C LEU A 41 6.96 -0.98 -13.39
N ALA A 42 8.24 -1.01 -13.06
CA ALA A 42 8.88 0.03 -12.28
C ALA A 42 8.72 1.37 -12.99
N ARG A 43 8.98 1.46 -14.30
CA ARG A 43 8.82 2.70 -15.08
C ARG A 43 7.41 3.27 -14.95
N LEU A 44 6.39 2.42 -15.09
CA LEU A 44 4.97 2.78 -14.96
C LEU A 44 4.55 3.12 -13.51
N TYR A 45 5.14 2.42 -12.54
CA TYR A 45 4.83 2.51 -11.11
C TYR A 45 6.10 2.69 -10.26
N PRO A 46 6.80 3.84 -10.36
CA PRO A 46 8.05 4.12 -9.63
C PRO A 46 7.93 3.92 -8.13
N ASP A 47 6.75 4.22 -7.64
CA ASP A 47 6.36 4.26 -6.25
C ASP A 47 6.25 2.86 -5.63
N LEU A 48 5.91 1.85 -6.44
CA LEU A 48 5.70 0.47 -5.97
C LEU A 48 7.00 -0.34 -5.84
N THR A 49 8.15 0.21 -6.26
CA THR A 49 9.43 -0.47 -6.13
C THR A 49 10.06 -0.21 -4.76
N PRO A 50 10.53 -1.25 -4.05
CA PRO A 50 11.11 -1.10 -2.73
C PRO A 50 12.40 -0.29 -2.75
N ASN A 51 12.60 0.53 -1.73
CA ASN A 51 13.83 1.28 -1.57
C ASN A 51 14.98 0.32 -1.25
N THR A 52 16.13 0.50 -1.89
CA THR A 52 17.26 -0.45 -1.82
C THR A 52 17.86 -0.60 -0.41
N LYS A 53 17.55 0.34 0.50
CA LYS A 53 17.99 0.35 1.90
C LYS A 53 17.18 -0.60 2.81
N ASP A 54 15.92 -0.87 2.49
CA ASP A 54 15.05 -1.75 3.28
C ASP A 54 15.07 -3.21 2.80
N ALA A 55 15.84 -3.48 1.74
CA ALA A 55 15.96 -4.77 1.06
C ALA A 55 16.89 -5.78 1.76
N GLU A 56 17.06 -5.66 3.09
CA GLU A 56 17.87 -6.59 3.90
C GLU A 56 17.04 -7.73 4.50
N LYS A 57 15.74 -7.52 4.76
CA LYS A 57 14.85 -8.59 5.22
C LYS A 57 14.24 -9.31 4.02
N GLU A 58 14.36 -10.64 4.00
CA GLU A 58 13.75 -11.45 2.95
C GLU A 58 12.23 -11.27 2.96
N PRO A 59 11.61 -10.92 1.81
CA PRO A 59 10.17 -10.73 1.77
C PRO A 59 9.44 -12.06 1.92
N LYS A 60 8.42 -12.07 2.79
CA LYS A 60 7.54 -13.23 2.99
C LYS A 60 6.61 -13.36 1.79
N ASP A 61 6.55 -14.55 1.18
CA ASP A 61 5.69 -14.83 0.04
C ASP A 61 4.24 -15.03 0.48
N TYR A 62 3.41 -13.99 0.31
CA TYR A 62 2.03 -14.04 0.78
C TYR A 62 1.16 -15.02 -0.03
N TYR A 63 1.55 -15.39 -1.25
CA TYR A 63 0.84 -16.43 -2.01
C TYR A 63 0.97 -17.79 -1.33
N GLN A 64 2.16 -18.09 -0.80
CA GLN A 64 2.40 -19.30 -0.01
C GLN A 64 1.66 -19.25 1.32
N VAL A 65 1.62 -18.08 1.97
CA VAL A 65 0.89 -17.90 3.25
C VAL A 65 -0.58 -18.27 3.11
N VAL A 66 -1.29 -17.84 2.06
CA VAL A 66 -2.70 -18.24 1.85
C VAL A 66 -2.87 -19.50 0.98
N ALA A 67 -1.77 -20.14 0.57
CA ALA A 67 -1.73 -21.30 -0.32
C ALA A 67 -2.58 -21.11 -1.59
N VAL A 68 -2.25 -20.05 -2.32
CA VAL A 68 -2.90 -19.65 -3.57
C VAL A 68 -1.86 -19.42 -4.66
N ASP A 69 -2.24 -19.64 -5.92
CA ASP A 69 -1.35 -19.41 -7.05
C ASP A 69 -1.21 -17.90 -7.36
N PRO A 70 0.00 -17.41 -7.74
CA PRO A 70 0.21 -16.02 -8.13
C PRO A 70 -0.67 -15.48 -9.25
N ASP A 71 -1.28 -16.31 -10.09
CA ASP A 71 -2.22 -15.90 -11.15
C ASP A 71 -3.70 -16.08 -10.76
N SER A 72 -3.96 -16.50 -9.53
CA SER A 72 -5.34 -16.63 -9.04
C SER A 72 -6.06 -15.28 -9.02
N ASN A 73 -7.31 -15.28 -9.51
CA ASN A 73 -8.17 -14.11 -9.45
C ASN A 73 -8.51 -13.71 -8.00
N ARG A 74 -9.04 -12.49 -7.80
CA ARG A 74 -9.36 -11.94 -6.48
C ARG A 74 -10.37 -12.81 -5.70
N GLY A 75 -11.34 -13.41 -6.38
CA GLY A 75 -12.35 -14.27 -5.75
C GLY A 75 -11.71 -15.50 -5.10
N ARG A 76 -10.82 -16.18 -5.82
CA ARG A 76 -10.08 -17.36 -5.33
C ARG A 76 -9.11 -17.01 -4.19
N VAL A 77 -8.44 -15.87 -4.27
CA VAL A 77 -7.60 -15.35 -3.17
C VAL A 77 -8.45 -15.16 -1.90
N ARG A 78 -9.59 -14.47 -2.03
CA ARG A 78 -10.49 -14.21 -0.90
C ARG A 78 -11.06 -15.49 -0.29
N GLU A 79 -11.45 -16.45 -1.11
CA GLU A 79 -11.92 -17.77 -0.65
C GLU A 79 -10.84 -18.49 0.16
N ARG A 80 -9.62 -18.58 -0.37
CA ARG A 80 -8.47 -19.24 0.28
C ARG A 80 -8.09 -18.56 1.58
N TYR A 81 -8.02 -17.24 1.58
CA TYR A 81 -7.81 -16.41 2.77
C TYR A 81 -8.84 -16.70 3.87
N HIS A 82 -10.15 -16.66 3.55
CA HIS A 82 -11.19 -16.93 4.54
C HIS A 82 -11.14 -18.37 5.06
N ARG A 83 -10.82 -19.35 4.20
CA ARG A 83 -10.62 -20.73 4.63
C ARG A 83 -9.47 -20.85 5.63
N LYS A 84 -8.35 -20.17 5.36
CA LYS A 84 -7.17 -20.16 6.24
C LYS A 84 -7.49 -19.52 7.60
N ILE A 85 -8.19 -18.38 7.62
CA ILE A 85 -8.68 -17.77 8.86
C ILE A 85 -9.58 -18.72 9.65
N ARG A 86 -10.55 -19.36 9.00
CA ARG A 86 -11.46 -20.28 9.70
C ARG A 86 -10.72 -21.48 10.29
N SER A 87 -9.73 -22.03 9.59
CA SER A 87 -8.87 -23.10 10.15
C SER A 87 -8.11 -22.58 11.37
N PHE A 88 -7.46 -21.41 11.30
CA PHE A 88 -6.81 -20.79 12.46
C PHE A 88 -7.74 -20.61 13.68
N LEU A 89 -8.95 -20.11 13.46
CA LEU A 89 -9.94 -19.87 14.53
C LEU A 89 -10.56 -21.16 15.08
N ASN A 90 -10.69 -22.21 14.25
CA ASN A 90 -11.30 -23.48 14.65
C ASN A 90 -10.29 -24.44 15.27
N GLU A 91 -9.01 -24.35 14.90
CA GLU A 91 -8.00 -25.36 15.22
C GLU A 91 -7.14 -25.00 16.45
N ASN A 92 -7.17 -23.77 16.98
CA ASN A 92 -6.27 -23.39 18.08
C ASN A 92 -6.86 -22.39 19.09
N ALA A 93 -6.76 -22.73 20.39
CA ALA A 93 -6.86 -21.78 21.50
C ALA A 93 -5.57 -20.98 21.72
N ASP A 94 -4.45 -21.40 21.09
CA ASP A 94 -3.09 -20.93 21.37
C ASP A 94 -2.27 -20.77 20.06
N PHE A 95 -2.83 -20.07 19.07
CA PHE A 95 -2.14 -19.85 17.79
C PHE A 95 -1.02 -18.82 17.92
N ASP A 96 0.05 -19.00 17.14
CA ASP A 96 1.09 -17.98 17.01
C ASP A 96 0.49 -16.72 16.38
N ARG A 97 0.54 -15.63 17.16
CA ARG A 97 0.02 -14.33 16.78
C ARG A 97 0.69 -13.80 15.51
N GLU A 98 1.98 -14.05 15.31
CA GLU A 98 2.71 -13.58 14.14
C GLU A 98 2.19 -14.26 12.87
N ASP A 99 1.99 -15.58 12.91
CA ASP A 99 1.44 -16.34 11.78
C ASP A 99 0.02 -15.90 11.43
N PHE A 100 -0.80 -15.60 12.44
CA PHE A 100 -2.15 -15.08 12.19
C PHE A 100 -2.10 -13.68 11.54
N LEU A 101 -1.23 -12.79 12.01
CA LEU A 101 -1.02 -11.48 11.40
C LEU A 101 -0.55 -11.59 9.94
N ASP A 102 0.29 -12.57 9.63
CA ASP A 102 0.73 -12.80 8.26
C ASP A 102 -0.39 -13.27 7.34
N VAL A 103 -1.32 -14.09 7.84
CA VAL A 103 -2.53 -14.47 7.09
C VAL A 103 -3.41 -13.24 6.83
N LEU A 104 -3.58 -12.36 7.81
CA LEU A 104 -4.32 -11.10 7.64
C LEU A 104 -3.66 -10.19 6.60
N ASN A 105 -2.35 -9.98 6.71
CA ASN A 105 -1.56 -9.20 5.76
C ASN A 105 -1.67 -9.76 4.35
N ALA A 106 -1.53 -11.08 4.19
CA ALA A 106 -1.68 -11.75 2.91
C ALA A 106 -3.07 -11.51 2.29
N GLY A 107 -4.13 -11.61 3.08
CA GLY A 107 -5.50 -11.34 2.63
C GLY A 107 -5.68 -9.92 2.11
N ILE A 108 -5.18 -8.92 2.85
CA ILE A 108 -5.30 -7.51 2.48
C ILE A 108 -4.47 -7.21 1.22
N ILE A 109 -3.21 -7.62 1.21
CA ILE A 109 -2.25 -7.31 0.14
C ILE A 109 -2.67 -7.97 -1.17
N LEU A 110 -3.03 -9.25 -1.16
CA LEU A 110 -3.38 -9.98 -2.38
C LEU A 110 -4.78 -9.64 -2.93
N SER A 111 -5.65 -9.05 -2.10
CA SER A 111 -6.99 -8.61 -2.53
C SER A 111 -6.96 -7.27 -3.28
N SER A 112 -5.96 -6.43 -3.03
CA SER A 112 -5.74 -5.16 -3.75
C SER A 112 -4.80 -5.36 -4.93
N GLN A 113 -5.23 -5.00 -6.14
CA GLN A 113 -4.40 -5.15 -7.34
C GLN A 113 -3.10 -4.33 -7.28
N ARG A 114 -3.13 -3.15 -6.66
CA ARG A 114 -1.96 -2.28 -6.53
C ARG A 114 -0.99 -2.80 -5.47
N LEU A 115 -1.49 -3.23 -4.30
CA LEU A 115 -0.64 -3.82 -3.25
C LEU A 115 -0.06 -5.16 -3.70
N ARG A 116 -0.85 -5.97 -4.40
CA ARG A 116 -0.39 -7.23 -5.01
C ARG A 116 0.71 -6.98 -6.03
N LEU A 117 0.59 -5.95 -6.88
CA LEU A 117 1.64 -5.56 -7.81
C LEU A 117 2.91 -5.09 -7.08
N SER A 118 2.77 -4.30 -6.03
CA SER A 118 3.92 -3.91 -5.19
C SER A 118 4.59 -5.12 -4.56
N HIS A 119 3.81 -6.08 -4.04
CA HIS A 119 4.32 -7.33 -3.52
C HIS A 119 5.05 -8.15 -4.59
N ASP A 120 4.48 -8.26 -5.80
CA ASP A 120 5.11 -8.95 -6.93
C ASP A 120 6.44 -8.30 -7.31
N LEU A 121 6.50 -6.97 -7.38
CA LEU A 121 7.74 -6.23 -7.64
C LEU A 121 8.75 -6.44 -6.52
N HIS A 122 8.34 -6.34 -5.26
CA HIS A 122 9.24 -6.52 -4.12
C HIS A 122 9.88 -7.92 -4.10
N MET A 123 9.05 -8.97 -4.26
CA MET A 123 9.50 -10.35 -4.36
C MET A 123 10.45 -10.55 -5.55
N THR A 124 10.10 -10.00 -6.73
CA THR A 124 10.90 -10.14 -7.94
C THR A 124 12.23 -9.40 -7.84
N GLY A 125 12.23 -8.17 -7.33
CA GLY A 125 13.43 -7.38 -7.14
C GLY A 125 14.42 -8.07 -6.20
N HIS A 126 13.93 -8.63 -5.09
CA HIS A 126 14.76 -9.41 -4.18
C HIS A 126 15.31 -10.69 -4.82
N TRP A 127 14.48 -11.39 -5.60
CA TRP A 127 14.89 -12.58 -6.35
C TRP A 127 15.96 -12.29 -7.41
N ILE A 128 15.81 -11.20 -8.20
CA ILE A 128 16.82 -10.74 -9.16
C ILE A 128 18.11 -10.36 -8.41
N LYS A 129 18.02 -9.59 -7.32
CA LYS A 129 19.18 -9.15 -6.52
C LYS A 129 20.01 -10.34 -6.01
N ARG A 130 19.36 -11.42 -5.56
CA ARG A 130 20.04 -12.64 -5.09
C ARG A 130 20.79 -13.38 -6.19
N ARG A 131 20.24 -13.40 -7.40
CA ARG A 131 20.80 -14.17 -8.52
C ARG A 131 21.78 -13.37 -9.35
N SER A 132 21.64 -12.05 -9.37
CA SER A 132 22.47 -11.17 -10.18
C SER A 132 22.52 -9.76 -9.60
N ALA A 133 23.32 -9.59 -8.55
CA ALA A 133 23.51 -8.30 -7.86
C ALA A 133 24.03 -7.20 -8.81
N GLU A 134 24.87 -7.55 -9.79
CA GLU A 134 25.39 -6.61 -10.79
C GLU A 134 24.28 -6.10 -11.72
N GLN A 135 23.40 -7.00 -12.18
CA GLN A 135 22.25 -6.63 -13.02
C GLN A 135 21.21 -5.83 -12.23
N PHE A 136 20.99 -6.15 -10.96
CA PHE A 136 20.10 -5.38 -10.07
C PHE A 136 20.65 -3.97 -9.76
N SER A 137 21.97 -3.81 -9.62
CA SER A 137 22.62 -2.51 -9.46
C SER A 137 22.46 -1.64 -10.71
N LYS A 138 22.56 -2.22 -11.91
CA LYS A 138 22.28 -1.53 -13.18
C LYS A 138 20.80 -1.11 -13.30
N LEU A 139 19.88 -1.90 -12.73
CA LEU A 139 18.44 -1.62 -12.66
C LEU A 139 18.12 -0.38 -11.80
N ASN A 140 18.77 -0.24 -10.64
CA ASN A 140 18.53 0.85 -9.69
C ASN A 140 19.29 2.16 -10.00
N ARG A 141 20.17 2.17 -11.01
CA ARG A 141 20.90 3.38 -11.43
C ARG A 141 20.02 4.44 -12.11
N THR A 142 18.76 4.13 -12.39
CA THR A 142 17.78 5.08 -12.93
C THR A 142 16.61 5.27 -11.98
N ARG A 143 16.85 5.89 -10.81
CA ARG A 143 15.89 6.80 -10.13
C ARG A 143 16.42 7.36 -8.80
N ARG A 144 16.53 8.69 -8.76
CA ARG A 144 16.28 9.51 -7.57
C ARG A 144 14.96 10.23 -7.86
N SER A 145 13.91 9.93 -7.10
CA SER A 145 12.72 10.80 -7.04
C SER A 145 12.60 11.35 -5.63
N ALA A 146 12.41 12.66 -5.56
CA ALA A 146 12.42 13.47 -4.35
C ALA A 146 11.30 13.07 -3.37
N LYS A 147 11.62 13.14 -2.08
CA LYS A 147 10.78 12.81 -0.94
C LYS A 147 10.04 14.09 -0.47
N PRO A 148 8.70 14.17 -0.40
CA PRO A 148 8.01 15.22 0.34
C PRO A 148 7.71 14.71 1.75
N GLU A 149 8.72 14.68 2.61
CA GLU A 149 8.70 14.02 3.93
C GLU A 149 7.86 14.78 4.99
N ASN A 150 7.38 15.99 4.70
CA ASN A 150 6.83 16.90 5.72
C ASN A 150 5.30 16.85 5.85
N ASP A 151 4.57 16.53 4.77
CA ASP A 151 3.10 16.64 4.75
C ASP A 151 2.43 15.38 5.32
N GLU A 152 3.07 14.22 5.16
CA GLU A 152 2.57 12.95 5.68
C GLU A 152 2.66 12.89 7.21
N ALA A 153 3.77 13.40 7.77
CA ALA A 153 3.95 13.49 9.21
C ALA A 153 2.90 14.39 9.85
N LEU A 154 2.64 15.56 9.23
CA LEU A 154 1.64 16.51 9.72
C LEU A 154 0.22 15.96 9.62
N LEU A 155 -0.12 15.20 8.57
CA LEU A 155 -1.45 14.58 8.46
C LEU A 155 -1.70 13.56 9.58
N ILE A 156 -0.76 12.67 9.86
CA ILE A 156 -0.88 11.67 10.93
C ILE A 156 -1.05 12.36 12.29
N ASP A 157 -0.29 13.43 12.50
CA ASP A 157 -0.35 14.25 13.70
C ASP A 157 -1.70 14.94 13.89
N LEU A 158 -2.28 15.50 12.82
CA LEU A 158 -3.61 16.10 12.87
C LEU A 158 -4.71 15.06 13.16
N LEU A 159 -4.60 13.86 12.61
CA LEU A 159 -5.55 12.78 12.87
C LEU A 159 -5.50 12.31 14.34
N LEU A 160 -4.31 12.32 14.95
CA LEU A 160 -4.15 12.04 16.38
C LEU A 160 -4.78 13.12 17.25
N ASP A 161 -4.53 14.39 16.94
CA ASP A 161 -5.06 15.51 17.73
C ASP A 161 -6.57 15.68 17.64
N THR A 162 -7.14 15.24 16.51
CA THR A 162 -8.59 15.23 16.30
C THR A 162 -9.27 13.95 16.78
N GLU A 163 -8.51 13.03 17.37
CA GLU A 163 -8.98 11.73 17.87
C GLU A 163 -9.64 10.86 16.78
N VAL A 164 -9.30 11.10 15.50
CA VAL A 164 -9.74 10.26 14.38
C VAL A 164 -9.03 8.92 14.40
N ILE A 165 -7.78 8.91 14.85
CA ILE A 165 -6.96 7.70 15.04
C ILE A 165 -6.25 7.74 16.40
N GLU A 166 -5.90 6.57 16.92
CA GLU A 166 -5.11 6.40 18.13
C GLU A 166 -3.60 6.27 17.85
N LYS A 167 -2.78 6.41 18.90
CA LYS A 167 -1.30 6.28 18.82
C LYS A 167 -0.83 4.98 18.17
N LYS A 168 -1.56 3.87 18.41
CA LYS A 168 -1.23 2.56 17.83
C LYS A 168 -1.51 2.51 16.33
N GLU A 169 -2.60 3.12 15.89
CA GLU A 169 -3.00 3.21 14.48
C GLU A 169 -2.05 4.14 13.72
N ALA A 170 -1.63 5.25 14.33
CA ALA A 170 -0.58 6.10 13.78
C ALA A 170 0.76 5.34 13.61
N ALA A 171 1.14 4.50 14.57
CA ALA A 171 2.33 3.65 14.44
C ALA A 171 2.19 2.62 13.31
N ALA A 172 0.99 2.02 13.16
CA ALA A 172 0.69 1.10 12.07
C ALA A 172 0.75 1.80 10.69
N LEU A 173 0.17 3.00 10.56
CA LEU A 173 0.24 3.79 9.33
C LEU A 173 1.68 4.16 8.97
N ARG A 174 2.50 4.59 9.95
CA ARG A 174 3.94 4.87 9.72
C ARG A 174 4.72 3.63 9.30
N SER A 175 4.43 2.48 9.90
CA SER A 175 5.04 1.21 9.50
C SER A 175 4.60 0.81 8.09
N GLN A 176 3.32 0.95 7.75
CA GLN A 176 2.81 0.68 6.41
C GLN A 176 3.40 1.62 5.35
N LEU A 177 3.55 2.92 5.64
CA LEU A 177 4.25 3.85 4.77
C LEU A 177 5.71 3.45 4.53
N SER A 178 6.40 2.97 5.57
CA SER A 178 7.78 2.49 5.42
C SER A 178 7.88 1.21 4.58
N LEU A 179 6.90 0.33 4.68
CA LEU A 179 6.87 -0.97 3.97
C LEU A 179 6.32 -0.86 2.55
N PHE A 180 5.44 0.11 2.30
CA PHE A 180 4.73 0.31 1.04
C PHE A 180 4.95 1.73 0.54
N THR A 181 6.16 1.98 0.02
CA THR A 181 6.62 3.29 -0.46
C THR A 181 5.80 3.90 -1.61
N GLY A 182 4.80 3.18 -2.13
CA GLY A 182 3.89 3.66 -3.17
C GLY A 182 2.43 3.76 -2.76
N CYS A 183 2.15 3.58 -1.46
CA CYS A 183 0.88 3.99 -0.89
C CYS A 183 1.08 5.36 -0.24
N THR A 184 0.29 6.35 -0.65
CA THR A 184 0.29 7.62 0.09
C THR A 184 -0.43 7.45 1.41
N ILE A 185 -0.13 8.28 2.39
CA ILE A 185 -0.84 8.26 3.67
C ILE A 185 -2.36 8.46 3.47
N GLN A 186 -2.74 9.26 2.47
CA GLN A 186 -4.12 9.48 2.03
C GLN A 186 -4.79 8.18 1.62
N GLU A 187 -4.12 7.37 0.79
CA GLU A 187 -4.64 6.09 0.34
C GLU A 187 -4.82 5.13 1.52
N LEU A 188 -3.83 5.06 2.42
CA LEU A 188 -3.93 4.22 3.62
C LEU A 188 -5.08 4.65 4.54
N ILE A 189 -5.27 5.96 4.75
CA ILE A 189 -6.39 6.51 5.53
C ILE A 189 -7.74 6.11 4.92
N LEU A 190 -7.89 6.25 3.60
CA LEU A 190 -9.12 5.90 2.90
C LEU A 190 -9.39 4.39 2.90
N PHE A 191 -8.36 3.57 2.71
CA PHE A 191 -8.49 2.12 2.70
C PHE A 191 -8.79 1.55 4.09
N SER A 192 -8.26 2.17 5.14
CA SER A 192 -8.52 1.79 6.53
C SER A 192 -9.90 2.26 7.01
N GLY A 193 -10.55 3.17 6.27
CA GLY A 193 -11.85 3.72 6.63
C GLY A 193 -11.81 4.74 7.76
N TYR A 194 -10.63 5.24 8.15
CA TYR A 194 -10.51 6.26 9.21
C TYR A 194 -11.19 7.58 8.82
N LEU A 195 -11.13 7.94 7.53
CA LEU A 195 -11.84 9.11 6.99
C LEU A 195 -12.54 8.77 5.68
N SER A 196 -13.63 9.49 5.42
CA SER A 196 -14.21 9.56 4.08
C SER A 196 -13.33 10.41 3.16
N ARG A 197 -13.48 10.27 1.84
CA ARG A 197 -12.79 11.15 0.87
C ARG A 197 -13.14 12.64 1.04
N ARG A 198 -14.34 12.95 1.57
CA ARG A 198 -14.75 14.32 1.86
C ARG A 198 -13.99 14.88 3.07
N ASP A 199 -13.88 14.08 4.14
CA ASP A 199 -13.19 14.51 5.36
C ASP A 199 -11.68 14.55 5.15
N LEU A 200 -11.10 13.62 4.40
CA LEU A 200 -9.69 13.70 4.03
C LEU A 200 -9.37 15.01 3.30
N GLY A 201 -10.22 15.44 2.37
CA GLY A 201 -10.06 16.74 1.70
C GLY A 201 -10.19 17.94 2.64
N PHE A 202 -10.88 17.80 3.79
CA PHE A 202 -10.88 18.82 4.84
C PHE A 202 -9.53 18.91 5.57
N PHE A 203 -8.94 17.76 5.90
CA PHE A 203 -7.59 17.71 6.49
C PHE A 203 -6.51 18.21 5.54
N GLU A 204 -6.57 17.88 4.25
CA GLU A 204 -5.61 18.37 3.25
C GLU A 204 -5.62 19.90 3.12
N ARG A 205 -6.81 20.52 3.13
CA ARG A 205 -6.94 21.98 3.18
C ARG A 205 -6.45 22.57 4.50
N GLY A 206 -6.70 21.87 5.62
CA GLY A 206 -6.18 22.24 6.93
C GLY A 206 -4.65 22.28 6.95
N ILE A 207 -3.99 21.28 6.39
CA ILE A 207 -2.54 21.23 6.24
C ILE A 207 -2.02 22.41 5.42
N LEU A 208 -2.67 22.71 4.30
CA LEU A 208 -2.30 23.87 3.47
C LEU A 208 -2.39 25.18 4.28
N HIS A 209 -3.51 25.41 4.97
CA HIS A 209 -3.70 26.62 5.78
C HIS A 209 -2.73 26.72 6.97
N ILE A 210 -2.34 25.59 7.58
CA ILE A 210 -1.34 25.57 8.64
C ILE A 210 0.05 25.93 8.08
N LYS A 211 0.40 25.39 6.90
CA LYS A 211 1.69 25.70 6.23
C LYS A 211 1.77 27.14 5.74
N GLU A 212 0.64 27.74 5.36
CA GLU A 212 0.52 29.14 4.96
C GLU A 212 0.34 30.09 6.16
N GLU A 213 0.43 29.58 7.39
CA GLU A 213 0.24 30.34 8.64
C GLU A 213 -1.13 31.04 8.77
N LEU A 214 -2.12 30.60 8.00
CA LEU A 214 -3.49 31.11 8.01
C LEU A 214 -4.30 30.57 9.20
N THR A 215 -3.89 29.45 9.78
CA THR A 215 -4.50 28.87 10.98
C THR A 215 -3.48 28.09 11.80
N THR A 216 -3.75 27.92 13.09
CA THR A 216 -2.94 27.04 13.95
C THR A 216 -3.50 25.63 14.02
N ARG A 217 -2.65 24.66 14.37
CA ARG A 217 -3.05 23.27 14.61
C ARG A 217 -4.21 23.15 15.61
N GLU A 218 -4.17 23.94 16.69
CA GLU A 218 -5.22 23.96 17.72
C GLU A 218 -6.55 24.52 17.18
N GLN A 219 -6.50 25.60 16.38
CA GLN A 219 -7.68 26.19 15.75
C GLN A 219 -8.33 25.24 14.73
N PHE A 220 -7.51 24.53 13.97
CA PHE A 220 -7.99 23.49 13.06
C PHE A 220 -8.75 22.38 13.82
N CYS A 221 -8.17 21.86 14.91
CA CYS A 221 -8.79 20.79 15.70
C CYS A 221 -10.13 21.23 16.29
N LYS A 222 -10.20 22.46 16.83
CA LYS A 222 -11.47 23.05 17.31
C LYS A 222 -12.51 23.15 16.19
N SER A 223 -12.11 23.56 15.00
CA SER A 223 -13.00 23.68 13.84
C SER A 223 -13.52 22.31 13.37
N TYR A 224 -12.68 21.28 13.43
CA TYR A 224 -13.08 19.92 13.09
C TYR A 224 -14.08 19.34 14.11
N GLN A 225 -13.86 19.55 15.41
CA GLN A 225 -14.80 19.13 16.45
C GLN A 225 -16.16 19.84 16.33
N ALA A 226 -16.15 21.14 16.02
CA ALA A 226 -17.39 21.89 15.75
C ALA A 226 -18.15 21.34 14.52
N LYS A 227 -17.43 20.96 13.44
CA LYS A 227 -18.03 20.31 12.27
C LYS A 227 -18.75 19.01 12.66
N LEU A 228 -18.10 18.14 13.45
CA LEU A 228 -18.69 16.88 13.90
C LEU A 228 -19.96 17.10 14.73
N GLN A 229 -19.97 18.11 15.61
CA GLN A 229 -21.15 18.44 16.41
C GLN A 229 -22.34 18.90 15.54
N ILE A 230 -22.08 19.71 14.51
CA ILE A 230 -23.12 20.17 13.57
C ILE A 230 -23.66 19.01 12.74
N GLU A 231 -22.79 18.12 12.26
CA GLU A 231 -23.18 16.93 11.49
C GLU A 231 -24.02 15.97 12.35
N ALA A 232 -23.66 15.77 13.62
CA ALA A 232 -24.43 14.95 14.55
C ALA A 232 -25.83 15.55 14.85
N GLN A 233 -25.92 16.88 15.02
CA GLN A 233 -27.20 17.56 15.23
C GLN A 233 -28.11 17.50 13.99
N SER A 234 -27.52 17.55 12.79
CA SER A 234 -28.26 17.51 11.52
C SER A 234 -28.80 16.12 11.18
N GLN A 235 -28.24 15.05 11.77
CA GLN A 235 -28.71 13.67 11.61
C GLN A 235 -29.78 13.26 12.63
N ALA A 236 -29.97 14.07 13.68
CA ALA A 236 -30.96 13.83 14.74
C ALA A 236 -32.32 14.51 14.47
N LEU A 237 -32.43 15.28 13.39
CA LEU A 237 -33.64 15.94 12.90
C LEU A 237 -34.22 15.17 11.70
#